data_AF-A0A414P1V4-F1
#
_entry.id   AF-A0A414P1V4-F1
#
_cell.length_a   1.000
_cell.length_b   1.000
_cell.length_c   1.000
_cell.angle_alpha   90.00
_cell.angle_beta   90.00
_cell.angle_gamma   90.00
#
_symmetry.space_group_name_H-M   'P 1'
#
loop_
_entity.id
_entity.type
_entity.pdbx_description
1 polymer ?
#
loop_
_entity_poly.entity_id
_entity_poly.type
_entity_poly.pdbx_seq_one_letter_code
_entity_poly.pdbx_strand_id
1 'polypeptide(L)'
;MEEEKSVEIPETREPLREQGSIRTLLELLEQQGMEQEKGDVLRMADYIDSMETQLGTVLKELGEVKNQLSVMQESKTKRFAVNTIQKVEHQVETLRSQVGEWKRKFVERAEQAVFDLKEKGKDALATAVKGMHLTQGLQKIQSSLHTVMLSMDQKIDRLGNMAEELHVARGHLKNAFWEMNGKDTAKITERNPEQGMIFQTQKVLFQSMRSIHRLEQKTERLQQQIGKLEERQGKTISLKDTLQELRQESHPLKSGKEEKQKAAVR
;
A
#
# COMPACT_ATOMS: atom_id res chain seq x y z
N MET A 1 20.39 28.70 25.33
CA MET A 1 20.65 27.29 24.97
C MET A 1 19.28 26.64 25.02
N GLU A 2 18.60 26.65 23.87
CA GLU A 2 17.21 26.23 23.79
C GLU A 2 17.17 24.70 23.74
N GLU A 3 16.46 24.11 24.69
CA GLU A 3 16.07 22.70 24.68
C GLU A 3 15.22 22.47 23.43
N GLU A 4 15.72 21.67 22.49
CA GLU A 4 14.90 21.12 21.41
C GLU A 4 13.86 20.19 22.02
N LYS A 5 12.72 20.82 22.28
CA LYS A 5 11.42 20.25 22.59
C LYS A 5 11.17 19.08 21.63
N SER A 6 11.30 17.87 22.15
CA SER A 6 10.77 16.66 21.52
C SER A 6 9.27 16.88 21.34
N VAL A 7 8.85 17.17 20.12
CA VAL A 7 7.43 17.22 19.77
C VAL A 7 6.96 15.77 19.74
N GLU A 8 6.55 15.28 20.90
CA GLU A 8 5.63 14.15 21.01
C GLU A 8 4.40 14.50 20.18
N ILE A 9 4.28 13.88 19.01
CA ILE A 9 3.07 13.95 18.19
C ILE A 9 2.01 13.17 18.98
N PRO A 10 0.87 13.78 19.35
CA PRO A 10 -0.16 13.07 20.09
C PRO A 10 -0.77 11.99 19.18
N GLU A 11 -0.51 10.72 19.50
CA GLU A 11 -1.20 9.55 18.93
C GLU A 11 -2.59 9.38 19.56
N THR A 12 -3.45 10.37 19.38
CA THR A 12 -4.90 10.21 19.52
C THR A 12 -5.56 10.71 18.25
N ARG A 13 -5.25 10.04 17.13
CA ARG A 13 -6.11 10.10 15.94
C ARG A 13 -7.14 9.00 16.10
N GLU A 14 -8.41 9.39 16.09
CA GLU A 14 -9.51 8.43 16.00
C GLU A 14 -9.28 7.51 14.78
N PRO A 15 -9.45 6.19 14.92
CA PRO A 15 -9.42 5.25 13.81
C PRO A 15 -10.29 5.76 12.66
N LEU A 16 -9.87 5.51 11.43
CA LEU A 16 -10.55 5.97 10.23
C LEU A 16 -12.00 5.45 10.16
N ARG A 17 -12.26 4.27 10.75
CA ARG A 17 -13.60 3.69 10.90
C ARG A 17 -14.51 4.44 11.89
N GLU A 18 -13.94 5.19 12.83
CA GLU A 18 -14.65 5.95 13.86
C GLU A 18 -14.89 7.40 13.43
N GLN A 19 -14.25 7.86 12.35
CA GLN A 19 -14.50 9.18 11.76
C GLN A 19 -15.97 9.29 11.34
N GLY A 20 -16.60 10.42 11.69
CA GLY A 20 -18.04 10.63 11.56
C GLY A 20 -18.61 10.23 10.20
N SER A 21 -17.91 10.58 9.11
CA SER A 21 -18.31 10.26 7.73
C SER A 21 -18.33 8.76 7.43
N ILE A 22 -17.27 8.05 7.83
CA ILE A 22 -17.10 6.62 7.55
C ILE A 22 -17.96 5.78 8.49
N ARG A 23 -18.05 6.18 9.77
CA ARG A 23 -18.98 5.56 10.72
C ARG A 23 -20.41 5.66 10.23
N THR A 24 -20.83 6.84 9.77
CA THR A 24 -22.16 7.04 9.20
C THR A 24 -22.36 6.15 7.97
N LEU A 25 -21.37 6.06 7.08
CA LEU A 25 -21.45 5.16 5.92
C LEU A 25 -21.62 3.69 6.34
N LEU A 26 -20.86 3.21 7.33
CA LEU A 26 -20.92 1.83 7.81
C LEU A 26 -22.29 1.49 8.42
N GLU A 27 -22.83 2.39 9.25
CA GLU A 27 -24.16 2.25 9.85
C GLU A 27 -25.26 2.22 8.77
N LEU A 28 -25.13 3.06 7.75
CA LEU A 28 -26.08 3.10 6.64
C LEU A 28 -26.00 1.86 5.75
N LEU A 29 -24.81 1.34 5.48
CA LEU A 29 -24.63 0.10 4.71
C LEU A 29 -25.25 -1.10 5.44
N GLU A 30 -25.14 -1.17 6.76
CA GLU A 30 -25.81 -2.18 7.60
C GLU A 30 -27.34 -2.07 7.52
N GLN A 31 -27.89 -0.85 7.65
CA GLN A 31 -29.33 -0.62 7.54
C GLN A 31 -29.91 -1.03 6.17
N GLN A 32 -29.11 -0.93 5.11
CA GLN A 32 -29.52 -1.31 3.74
C GLN A 32 -29.27 -2.78 3.40
N GLY A 33 -28.71 -3.57 4.34
CA GLY A 33 -28.33 -4.98 4.14
C GLY A 33 -27.14 -5.16 3.19
N MET A 34 -26.29 -4.14 3.03
CA MET A 34 -25.13 -4.11 2.15
C MET A 34 -23.87 -4.56 2.90
N GLU A 35 -23.91 -5.79 3.44
CA GLU A 35 -22.84 -6.36 4.27
C GLU A 35 -21.50 -6.49 3.53
N GLN A 36 -21.52 -6.69 2.21
CA GLN A 36 -20.31 -6.81 1.41
C GLN A 36 -19.57 -5.48 1.32
N GLU A 37 -20.28 -4.42 0.94
CA GLU A 37 -19.79 -3.06 0.82
C GLU A 37 -19.32 -2.52 2.17
N LYS A 38 -20.08 -2.79 3.24
CA LYS A 38 -19.67 -2.50 4.63
C LYS A 38 -18.33 -3.17 4.94
N GLY A 39 -18.19 -4.45 4.60
CA GLY A 39 -16.95 -5.20 4.77
C GLY A 39 -15.78 -4.61 3.99
N ASP A 40 -16.00 -4.17 2.75
CA ASP A 40 -14.96 -3.55 1.91
C ASP A 40 -14.51 -2.18 2.45
N VAL A 41 -15.46 -1.34 2.85
CA VAL A 41 -15.19 -0.03 3.47
C VAL A 41 -14.44 -0.20 4.80
N LEU A 42 -14.85 -1.17 5.63
CA LEU A 42 -14.19 -1.44 6.92
C LEU A 42 -12.76 -1.96 6.73
N ARG A 43 -12.57 -2.96 5.84
CA ARG A 43 -11.23 -3.46 5.50
C ARG A 43 -10.33 -2.36 4.96
N MET A 44 -10.89 -1.45 4.17
CA MET A 44 -10.15 -0.31 3.63
C MET A 44 -9.71 0.66 4.72
N ALA A 45 -10.62 1.02 5.62
CA ALA A 45 -10.33 1.94 6.72
C ALA A 45 -9.22 1.40 7.62
N ASP A 46 -9.35 0.14 8.07
CA ASP A 46 -8.34 -0.52 8.90
C ASP A 46 -6.99 -0.65 8.17
N TYR A 47 -7.02 -0.90 6.86
CA TYR A 47 -5.80 -1.04 6.06
C TYR A 47 -5.04 0.28 5.89
N ILE A 48 -5.76 1.37 5.61
CA ILE A 48 -5.16 2.72 5.49
C ILE A 48 -4.46 3.10 6.81
N ASP A 49 -5.13 2.90 7.95
CA ASP A 49 -4.53 3.21 9.26
C ASP A 49 -3.32 2.32 9.57
N SER A 50 -3.42 1.02 9.28
CA SER A 50 -2.28 0.11 9.42
C SER A 50 -1.10 0.53 8.55
N MET A 51 -1.35 1.07 7.36
CA MET A 51 -0.31 1.53 6.45
C MET A 51 0.34 2.82 6.93
N GLU A 52 -0.45 3.81 7.34
CA GLU A 52 0.08 5.06 7.92
C GLU A 52 0.96 4.78 9.14
N THR A 53 0.53 3.85 10.01
CA THR A 53 1.28 3.43 11.19
C THR A 53 2.60 2.76 10.81
N GLN A 54 2.58 1.77 9.90
CA GLN A 54 3.78 1.05 9.49
C GLN A 54 4.79 1.94 8.75
N LEU A 55 4.32 2.84 7.88
CA LEU A 55 5.20 3.83 7.24
C LEU A 55 5.77 4.82 8.26
N GLY A 56 4.99 5.17 9.29
CA GLY A 56 5.47 5.95 10.44
C GLY A 56 6.61 5.26 11.20
N THR A 57 6.46 3.96 11.48
CA THR A 57 7.53 3.16 12.12
C THR A 57 8.79 3.12 11.25
N VAL A 58 8.67 2.88 9.94
CA VAL A 58 9.82 2.87 9.02
C VAL A 58 10.53 4.22 9.02
N LEU A 59 9.81 5.33 8.96
CA LEU A 59 10.41 6.67 9.03
C LEU A 59 11.13 6.91 10.36
N LYS A 60 10.55 6.45 11.48
CA LYS A 60 11.19 6.53 12.79
C LYS A 60 12.50 5.74 12.84
N GLU A 61 12.49 4.49 12.38
CA GLU A 61 13.69 3.63 12.33
C GLU A 61 14.81 4.26 11.46
N LEU A 62 14.44 4.80 10.29
CA LEU A 62 15.39 5.52 9.41
C LEU A 62 15.96 6.78 10.09
N GLY A 63 15.12 7.54 10.79
CA GLY A 63 15.51 8.73 11.56
C GLY A 63 16.45 8.39 12.72
N GLU A 64 16.19 7.29 13.43
CA GLU A 64 17.06 6.82 14.52
C GLU A 64 18.47 6.49 14.04
N VAL A 65 18.61 5.79 12.90
CA VAL A 65 19.95 5.51 12.34
C VAL A 65 20.64 6.79 11.87
N LYS A 66 19.91 7.71 11.24
CA LYS A 66 20.46 9.00 10.83
C LYS A 66 20.99 9.79 12.03
N ASN A 67 20.30 9.76 13.17
CA ASN A 67 20.75 10.35 14.42
C ASN A 67 21.96 9.61 15.02
N GLN A 68 22.00 8.29 14.94
CA GLN A 68 23.18 7.52 15.35
C GLN A 68 24.40 7.86 14.48
N LEU A 69 24.21 8.06 13.18
CA LEU A 69 25.29 8.47 12.28
C LEU A 69 25.76 9.90 12.54
N SER A 70 24.88 10.81 12.96
CA SER A 70 25.21 12.24 13.13
C SER A 70 26.28 12.48 14.20
N VAL A 71 26.24 11.72 15.30
CA VAL A 71 27.19 11.79 16.43
C VAL A 71 28.55 11.12 16.13
N MET A 72 28.68 10.41 15.01
CA MET A 72 29.92 9.74 14.63
C MET A 72 30.90 10.69 13.94
N GLN A 73 32.21 10.38 14.00
CA GLN A 73 33.24 11.18 13.32
C GLN A 73 32.97 11.30 11.81
N GLU A 74 33.21 12.50 11.29
CA GLU A 74 32.95 12.82 9.89
C GLU A 74 33.89 12.02 8.97
N SER A 75 33.31 11.27 8.05
CA SER A 75 34.05 10.45 7.09
C SER A 75 33.31 10.39 5.76
N LYS A 76 34.03 10.06 4.68
CA LYS A 76 33.39 9.84 3.35
C LYS A 76 32.31 8.74 3.44
N THR A 77 32.57 7.69 4.22
CA THR A 77 31.64 6.59 4.49
C THR A 77 30.39 7.05 5.24
N LYS A 78 30.53 7.89 6.26
CA LYS A 78 29.39 8.49 6.99
C LYS A 78 28.52 9.33 6.04
N ARG A 79 29.12 10.25 5.27
CA ARG A 79 28.36 11.08 4.32
C ARG A 79 27.57 10.24 3.32
N PHE A 80 28.18 9.16 2.83
CA PHE A 80 27.52 8.25 1.91
C PHE A 80 26.35 7.48 2.55
N ALA A 81 26.53 7.00 3.78
CA ALA A 81 25.48 6.33 4.55
C ALA A 81 24.30 7.29 4.86
N VAL A 82 24.59 8.49 5.36
CA VAL A 82 23.58 9.52 5.65
C VAL A 82 22.83 9.93 4.39
N ASN A 83 23.53 10.18 3.27
CA ASN A 83 22.88 10.53 2.01
C ASN A 83 21.97 9.40 1.49
N THR A 84 22.38 8.15 1.69
CA THR A 84 21.58 6.98 1.33
C THR A 84 20.31 6.91 2.16
N ILE A 85 20.40 7.05 3.49
CA ILE A 85 19.23 7.07 4.38
C ILE A 85 18.30 8.21 4.03
N GLN A 86 18.81 9.43 3.84
CA GLN A 86 18.00 10.61 3.47
C GLN A 86 17.20 10.39 2.19
N LYS A 87 17.79 9.74 1.17
CA LYS A 87 17.08 9.43 -0.08
C LYS A 87 15.95 8.43 0.14
N VAL A 88 16.16 7.44 1.01
CA VAL A 88 15.14 6.44 1.34
C VAL A 88 14.03 7.06 2.19
N GLU A 89 14.39 7.82 3.21
CA GLU A 89 13.49 8.59 4.06
C GLU A 89 12.55 9.45 3.19
N HIS A 90 13.10 10.22 2.25
CA HIS A 90 12.31 11.03 1.32
C HIS A 90 11.34 10.21 0.45
N GLN A 91 11.76 9.02 -0.01
CA GLN A 91 10.89 8.12 -0.78
C GLN A 91 9.75 7.57 0.08
N VAL A 92 10.03 7.21 1.34
CA VAL A 92 9.02 6.74 2.29
C VAL A 92 8.07 7.89 2.70
N GLU A 93 8.54 9.12 2.84
CA GLU A 93 7.71 10.31 3.06
C GLU A 93 6.77 10.59 1.87
N THR A 94 7.30 10.46 0.65
CA THR A 94 6.50 10.60 -0.58
C THR A 94 5.39 9.55 -0.60
N LEU A 95 5.73 8.29 -0.29
CA LEU A 95 4.75 7.21 -0.17
C LEU A 95 3.71 7.50 0.92
N ARG A 96 4.13 7.94 2.11
CA ARG A 96 3.21 8.33 3.20
C ARG A 96 2.27 9.45 2.76
N SER A 97 2.76 10.41 1.99
CA SER A 97 1.95 11.50 1.46
C SER A 97 0.89 10.99 0.48
N GLN A 98 1.25 10.04 -0.39
CA GLN A 98 0.30 9.40 -1.30
C GLN A 98 -0.79 8.61 -0.54
N VAL A 99 -0.42 7.92 0.55
CA VAL A 99 -1.39 7.25 1.43
C VAL A 99 -2.32 8.27 2.08
N GLY A 100 -1.79 9.40 2.53
CA GLY A 100 -2.61 10.49 3.09
C GLY A 100 -3.57 11.12 2.07
N GLU A 101 -3.14 11.31 0.82
CA GLU A 101 -4.02 11.75 -0.27
C GLU A 101 -5.12 10.73 -0.56
N TRP A 102 -4.77 9.45 -0.55
CA TRP A 102 -5.73 8.38 -0.76
C TRP A 102 -6.75 8.28 0.38
N LYS A 103 -6.29 8.42 1.64
CA LYS A 103 -7.14 8.53 2.83
C LYS A 103 -8.14 9.68 2.70
N ARG A 104 -7.69 10.86 2.28
CA ARG A 104 -8.58 12.02 2.07
C ARG A 104 -9.65 11.72 1.02
N LYS A 105 -9.27 11.19 -0.14
CA LYS A 105 -10.22 10.80 -1.19
C LYS A 105 -11.19 9.71 -0.74
N PHE A 106 -10.74 8.79 0.11
CA PHE A 106 -11.59 7.76 0.69
C PHE A 106 -12.68 8.36 1.58
N VAL A 107 -12.31 9.29 2.46
CA VAL A 107 -13.25 10.02 3.34
C VAL A 107 -14.23 10.87 2.51
N GLU A 108 -13.73 11.67 1.57
CA GLU A 108 -14.57 12.51 0.70
C GLU A 108 -15.61 11.70 -0.07
N ARG A 109 -15.22 10.52 -0.58
CA ARG A 109 -16.17 9.63 -1.28
C ARG A 109 -17.11 8.90 -0.34
N ALA A 110 -16.69 8.62 0.89
CA ALA A 110 -17.58 8.08 1.89
C ALA A 110 -18.68 9.10 2.26
N GLU A 111 -18.32 10.38 2.40
CA GLU A 111 -19.27 11.48 2.60
C GLU A 111 -20.26 11.60 1.45
N GLN A 112 -19.77 11.53 0.22
CA GLN A 112 -20.61 11.56 -0.98
C GLN A 112 -21.58 10.35 -1.01
N ALA A 113 -21.11 9.16 -0.66
CA ALA A 113 -21.96 7.96 -0.59
C ALA A 113 -23.06 8.09 0.49
N VAL A 114 -22.74 8.67 1.65
CA VAL A 114 -23.71 9.01 2.70
C VAL A 114 -24.75 10.00 2.19
N PHE A 115 -24.33 11.02 1.44
CA PHE A 115 -25.24 12.02 0.86
C PHE A 115 -26.15 11.42 -0.22
N ASP A 116 -25.59 10.65 -1.16
CA ASP A 116 -26.35 10.05 -2.26
C ASP A 116 -27.39 9.04 -1.75
N LEU A 117 -27.13 8.32 -0.66
CA LEU A 117 -28.15 7.47 -0.04
C LEU A 117 -29.33 8.30 0.49
N LYS A 118 -29.06 9.41 1.18
CA LYS A 118 -30.09 10.25 1.80
C LYS A 118 -31.02 10.88 0.74
N GLU A 119 -30.47 11.24 -0.42
CA GLU A 119 -31.22 11.94 -1.48
C GLU A 119 -31.84 11.01 -2.53
N LYS A 120 -31.15 9.91 -2.88
CA LYS A 120 -31.46 9.11 -4.08
C LYS A 120 -31.70 7.62 -3.80
N GLY A 121 -31.56 7.17 -2.55
CA GLY A 121 -31.85 5.80 -2.13
C GLY A 121 -30.76 4.76 -2.44
N LYS A 122 -31.12 3.48 -2.31
CA LYS A 122 -30.18 2.34 -2.27
C LYS A 122 -29.35 2.14 -3.55
N ASP A 123 -29.93 2.34 -4.73
CA ASP A 123 -29.23 2.13 -6.01
C ASP A 123 -28.16 3.20 -6.27
N ALA A 124 -28.41 4.43 -5.79
CA ALA A 124 -27.44 5.50 -5.83
C ALA A 124 -26.27 5.23 -4.87
N LEU A 125 -26.54 4.67 -3.69
CA LEU A 125 -25.49 4.24 -2.76
C LEU A 125 -24.60 3.14 -3.34
N ALA A 126 -25.19 2.10 -3.95
CA ALA A 126 -24.41 1.04 -4.60
C ALA A 126 -23.53 1.58 -5.73
N THR A 127 -24.03 2.56 -6.48
CA THR A 127 -23.27 3.26 -7.52
C THR A 127 -22.15 4.12 -6.93
N ALA A 128 -22.42 4.86 -5.84
CA ALA A 128 -21.46 5.72 -5.16
C ALA A 128 -20.32 4.90 -4.51
N VAL A 129 -20.65 3.78 -3.87
CA VAL A 129 -19.66 2.85 -3.28
C VAL A 129 -18.79 2.21 -4.36
N LYS A 130 -19.37 1.78 -5.49
CA LYS A 130 -18.60 1.30 -6.65
C LYS A 130 -17.73 2.40 -7.26
N GLY A 131 -18.21 3.65 -7.23
CA GLY A 131 -17.48 4.85 -7.62
C GLY A 131 -16.37 5.28 -6.65
N MET A 132 -16.15 4.58 -5.53
CA MET A 132 -15.08 4.90 -4.59
C MET A 132 -13.68 4.65 -5.18
N HIS A 133 -13.57 3.92 -6.30
CA HIS A 133 -12.31 3.55 -6.99
C HIS A 133 -11.23 3.04 -6.01
N LEU A 134 -11.65 2.23 -5.06
CA LEU A 134 -10.80 1.66 -4.01
C LEU A 134 -9.63 0.85 -4.61
N THR A 135 -9.92 0.09 -5.67
CA THR A 135 -8.95 -0.72 -6.42
C THR A 135 -7.87 0.12 -7.10
N GLN A 136 -8.23 1.26 -7.69
CA GLN A 136 -7.26 2.17 -8.33
C GLN A 136 -6.32 2.83 -7.31
N GLY A 137 -6.86 3.25 -6.15
CA GLY A 137 -6.06 3.79 -5.06
C GLY A 137 -5.05 2.76 -4.55
N LEU A 138 -5.52 1.54 -4.30
CA LEU A 138 -4.65 0.42 -3.93
C LEU A 138 -3.58 0.12 -4.98
N GLN A 139 -3.91 0.15 -6.28
CA GLN A 139 -2.94 -0.11 -7.35
C GLN A 139 -1.82 0.93 -7.37
N LYS A 140 -2.18 2.22 -7.26
CA LYS A 140 -1.19 3.30 -7.21
C LYS A 140 -0.25 3.12 -6.01
N ILE A 141 -0.80 2.83 -4.84
CA ILE A 141 -0.01 2.62 -3.62
C ILE A 141 0.88 1.37 -3.74
N GLN A 142 0.37 0.27 -4.29
CA GLN A 142 1.16 -0.93 -4.53
C GLN A 142 2.36 -0.65 -5.44
N SER A 143 2.15 0.04 -6.57
CA SER A 143 3.25 0.41 -7.48
C SER A 143 4.29 1.30 -6.79
N SER A 144 3.84 2.22 -5.94
CA SER A 144 4.72 3.07 -5.15
C SER A 144 5.51 2.27 -4.11
N LEU A 145 4.86 1.36 -3.37
CA LEU A 145 5.53 0.43 -2.44
C LEU A 145 6.61 -0.39 -3.14
N HIS A 146 6.27 -0.98 -4.30
CA HIS A 146 7.20 -1.77 -5.11
C HIS A 146 8.40 -0.93 -5.57
N THR A 147 8.17 0.30 -6.02
CA THR A 147 9.23 1.23 -6.45
C THR A 147 10.18 1.58 -5.30
N VAL A 148 9.63 1.86 -4.10
CA VAL A 148 10.47 2.15 -2.92
C VAL A 148 11.28 0.92 -2.51
N MET A 149 10.67 -0.28 -2.52
CA MET A 149 11.35 -1.54 -2.24
C MET A 149 12.55 -1.76 -3.17
N LEU A 150 12.35 -1.66 -4.49
CA LEU A 150 13.44 -1.80 -5.47
C LEU A 150 14.52 -0.73 -5.28
N SER A 151 14.13 0.49 -4.90
CA SER A 151 15.10 1.55 -4.65
C SER A 151 15.92 1.32 -3.39
N MET A 152 15.34 0.75 -2.33
CA MET A 152 16.07 0.35 -1.13
C MET A 152 17.07 -0.76 -1.45
N ASP A 153 16.65 -1.78 -2.20
CA ASP A 153 17.50 -2.91 -2.63
C ASP A 153 18.75 -2.41 -3.38
N GLN A 154 18.55 -1.57 -4.41
CA GLN A 154 19.64 -0.95 -5.16
C GLN A 154 20.58 -0.10 -4.30
N LYS A 155 20.05 0.58 -3.27
CA LYS A 155 20.85 1.41 -2.37
C LYS A 155 21.65 0.56 -1.38
N ILE A 156 21.12 -0.57 -0.94
CA ILE A 156 21.82 -1.54 -0.11
C ILE A 156 23.02 -2.13 -0.85
N ASP A 157 22.83 -2.49 -2.14
CA ASP A 157 23.92 -2.98 -2.98
C ASP A 157 25.01 -1.92 -3.17
N ARG A 158 24.61 -0.68 -3.46
CA ARG A 158 25.55 0.45 -3.59
C ARG A 158 26.31 0.73 -2.29
N LEU A 159 25.68 0.56 -1.13
CA LEU A 159 26.35 0.64 0.17
C LEU A 159 27.42 -0.44 0.34
N GLY A 160 27.14 -1.66 -0.10
CA GLY A 160 28.10 -2.77 -0.10
C GLY A 160 29.32 -2.46 -0.98
N ASN A 161 29.07 -2.13 -2.24
CA ASN A 161 30.13 -1.88 -3.23
C ASN A 161 31.01 -0.68 -2.85
N MET A 162 30.41 0.43 -2.44
CA MET A 162 31.16 1.63 -2.04
C MET A 162 32.00 1.39 -0.78
N ALA A 163 31.52 0.56 0.14
CA ALA A 163 32.30 0.21 1.33
C ALA A 163 33.54 -0.62 0.98
N GLU A 164 33.42 -1.53 0.02
CA GLU A 164 34.54 -2.33 -0.47
C GLU A 164 35.54 -1.45 -1.24
N GLU A 165 35.06 -0.62 -2.17
CA GLU A 165 35.89 0.29 -2.96
C GLU A 165 36.68 1.27 -2.06
N LEU A 166 36.03 1.86 -1.05
CA LEU A 166 36.71 2.75 -0.11
C LEU A 166 37.74 2.02 0.75
N HIS A 167 37.48 0.77 1.12
CA HIS A 167 38.41 -0.06 1.89
C HIS A 167 39.67 -0.40 1.08
N VAL A 168 39.47 -0.88 -0.16
CA VAL A 168 40.55 -1.18 -1.10
C VAL A 168 41.37 0.08 -1.42
N ALA A 169 40.72 1.20 -1.73
CA ALA A 169 41.40 2.47 -1.99
C ALA A 169 42.23 2.96 -0.80
N ARG A 170 41.74 2.79 0.43
CA ARG A 170 42.49 3.13 1.65
C ARG A 170 43.71 2.22 1.83
N GLY A 171 43.59 0.94 1.50
CA GLY A 171 44.71 0.00 1.48
C GLY A 171 45.81 0.42 0.51
N HIS A 172 45.43 0.78 -0.73
CA HIS A 172 46.37 1.28 -1.72
C HIS A 172 47.06 2.57 -1.29
N LEU A 173 46.30 3.54 -0.75
CA LEU A 173 46.88 4.80 -0.28
C LEU A 173 47.89 4.57 0.85
N LYS A 174 47.60 3.65 1.77
CA LYS A 174 48.52 3.29 2.86
C LYS A 174 49.79 2.62 2.34
N ASN A 175 49.65 1.73 1.37
CA ASN A 175 50.80 1.07 0.73
C ASN A 175 51.67 2.07 -0.03
N ALA A 176 51.07 2.96 -0.82
CA ALA A 176 51.80 4.03 -1.52
C ALA A 176 52.57 4.92 -0.53
N PHE A 177 51.95 5.28 0.60
CA PHE A 177 52.62 6.03 1.66
C PHE A 177 53.80 5.24 2.27
N TRP A 178 53.69 3.92 2.42
CA TRP A 178 54.77 3.09 2.97
C TRP A 178 55.92 2.94 1.98
N GLU A 179 55.60 2.70 0.71
CA GLU A 179 56.57 2.62 -0.38
C GLU A 179 57.36 3.93 -0.54
N MET A 180 56.67 5.08 -0.49
CA MET A 180 57.32 6.40 -0.49
C MET A 180 58.23 6.65 0.73
N ASN A 181 57.97 5.99 1.86
CA ASN A 181 58.80 6.06 3.05
C ASN A 181 59.83 4.91 3.15
N GLY A 182 60.02 4.14 2.07
CA GLY A 182 60.99 3.04 2.01
C GLY A 182 60.64 1.83 2.88
N LYS A 183 59.36 1.66 3.23
CA LYS A 183 58.85 0.51 3.99
C LYS A 183 58.13 -0.47 3.06
N ASP A 184 58.16 -1.76 3.41
CA ASP A 184 57.45 -2.80 2.67
C ASP A 184 55.94 -2.58 2.71
N THR A 185 55.27 -2.83 1.59
CA THR A 185 53.81 -2.73 1.48
C THR A 185 53.13 -3.96 2.09
N ALA A 186 51.92 -3.78 2.63
CA ALA A 186 51.14 -4.88 3.19
C ALA A 186 50.08 -5.38 2.20
N LYS A 187 49.72 -6.67 2.24
CA LYS A 187 48.54 -7.15 1.53
C LYS A 187 47.29 -6.46 2.08
N ILE A 188 46.44 -5.96 1.19
CA ILE A 188 45.12 -5.42 1.56
C ILE A 188 44.28 -6.60 2.01
N THR A 189 43.94 -6.67 3.30
CA THR A 189 43.03 -7.68 3.85
C THR A 189 41.60 -7.37 3.43
N GLU A 190 40.78 -8.39 3.20
CA GLU A 190 39.35 -8.21 2.92
C GLU A 190 38.63 -7.47 4.06
N ARG A 191 37.61 -6.68 3.71
CA ARG A 191 36.74 -6.03 4.69
C ARG A 191 35.80 -7.08 5.31
N ASN A 192 35.52 -6.99 6.61
CA ASN A 192 34.38 -7.69 7.19
C ASN A 192 33.06 -6.98 6.76
N PRO A 193 32.21 -7.61 5.92
CA PRO A 193 30.99 -6.98 5.44
C PRO A 193 29.96 -6.76 6.56
N GLU A 194 30.01 -7.57 7.63
CA GLU A 194 29.07 -7.56 8.75
C GLU A 194 29.47 -6.60 9.88
N GLN A 195 30.44 -5.72 9.63
CA GLN A 195 30.96 -4.81 10.65
C GLN A 195 30.96 -3.35 10.19
N GLY A 196 30.71 -2.48 11.16
CA GLY A 196 30.78 -1.02 11.03
C GLY A 196 29.47 -0.35 10.60
N MET A 197 29.58 0.96 10.36
CA MET A 197 28.42 1.82 10.05
C MET A 197 27.64 1.38 8.82
N ILE A 198 28.35 0.91 7.79
CA ILE A 198 27.72 0.47 6.54
C ILE A 198 26.81 -0.73 6.79
N PHE A 199 27.28 -1.70 7.59
CA PHE A 199 26.47 -2.85 7.96
C PHE A 199 25.22 -2.45 8.73
N GLN A 200 25.35 -1.56 9.72
CA GLN A 200 24.18 -1.06 10.47
C GLN A 200 23.18 -0.32 9.57
N THR A 201 23.69 0.47 8.63
CA THR A 201 22.86 1.17 7.63
C THR A 201 22.14 0.17 6.72
N GLN A 202 22.85 -0.83 6.18
CA GLN A 202 22.26 -1.87 5.36
C GLN A 202 21.20 -2.66 6.14
N LYS A 203 21.48 -3.02 7.40
CA LYS A 203 20.55 -3.75 8.26
C LYS A 203 19.20 -3.03 8.41
N VAL A 204 19.21 -1.73 8.69
CA VAL A 204 17.97 -0.96 8.85
C VAL A 204 17.26 -0.77 7.51
N LEU A 205 18.00 -0.55 6.41
CA LEU A 205 17.40 -0.52 5.08
C LEU A 205 16.75 -1.86 4.71
N PHE A 206 17.36 -2.99 5.05
CA PHE A 206 16.76 -4.32 4.87
C PHE A 206 15.50 -4.51 5.71
N GLN A 207 15.51 -4.05 6.97
CA GLN A 207 14.32 -4.10 7.83
C GLN A 207 13.18 -3.25 7.27
N SER A 208 13.49 -2.02 6.85
CA SER A 208 12.55 -1.10 6.19
C SER A 208 12.00 -1.69 4.89
N MET A 209 12.86 -2.25 4.05
CA MET A 209 12.49 -2.92 2.80
C MET A 209 11.54 -4.10 3.07
N ARG A 210 11.84 -4.92 4.09
CA ARG A 210 10.98 -6.05 4.47
C ARG A 210 9.60 -5.57 4.95
N SER A 211 9.54 -4.47 5.70
CA SER A 211 8.27 -3.87 6.13
C SER A 211 7.46 -3.35 4.94
N ILE A 212 8.09 -2.65 4.00
CA ILE A 212 7.46 -2.17 2.76
C ILE A 212 6.98 -3.32 1.88
N HIS A 213 7.78 -4.39 1.74
CA HIS A 213 7.38 -5.56 0.98
C HIS A 213 6.18 -6.28 1.61
N ARG A 214 6.11 -6.35 2.95
CA ARG A 214 4.91 -6.87 3.64
C ARG A 214 3.69 -6.01 3.39
N LEU A 215 3.85 -4.67 3.34
CA LEU A 215 2.76 -3.76 2.98
C LEU A 215 2.28 -4.01 1.55
N GLU A 216 3.20 -4.15 0.60
CA GLU A 216 2.91 -4.45 -0.81
C GLU A 216 2.10 -5.75 -0.96
N GLN A 217 2.54 -6.83 -0.30
CA GLN A 217 1.82 -8.10 -0.31
C GLN A 217 0.42 -8.00 0.31
N LYS A 218 0.26 -7.19 1.38
CA LYS A 218 -1.07 -6.92 1.96
C LYS A 218 -1.93 -6.11 1.00
N THR A 219 -1.35 -5.14 0.27
CA THR A 219 -2.08 -4.34 -0.75
C THR A 219 -2.63 -5.26 -1.83
N GLU A 220 -1.79 -6.15 -2.35
CA GLU A 220 -2.18 -7.09 -3.40
C GLU A 220 -3.29 -8.04 -2.94
N ARG A 221 -3.18 -8.60 -1.72
CA ARG A 221 -4.25 -9.46 -1.16
C ARG A 221 -5.55 -8.71 -1.00
N LEU A 222 -5.50 -7.46 -0.52
CA LEU A 222 -6.69 -6.63 -0.36
C LEU A 222 -7.34 -6.30 -1.71
N GLN A 223 -6.52 -5.98 -2.73
CA GLN A 223 -7.01 -5.81 -4.09
C GLN A 223 -7.69 -7.06 -4.63
N GLN A 224 -7.10 -8.24 -4.43
CA GLN A 224 -7.70 -9.50 -4.88
C GLN A 224 -9.00 -9.82 -4.14
N GLN A 225 -9.09 -9.48 -2.85
CA GLN A 225 -10.33 -9.65 -2.08
C GLN A 225 -11.44 -8.74 -2.61
N ILE A 226 -11.14 -7.45 -2.85
CA ILE A 226 -12.11 -6.50 -3.39
C ILE A 226 -12.46 -6.82 -4.85
N GLY A 227 -11.47 -7.16 -5.69
CA GLY A 227 -11.67 -7.46 -7.11
C GLY A 227 -12.47 -8.74 -7.37
N LYS A 228 -12.23 -9.82 -6.60
CA LYS A 228 -13.05 -11.05 -6.67
C LYS A 228 -14.50 -10.80 -6.23
N LEU A 229 -14.71 -9.79 -5.39
CA LEU A 229 -16.02 -9.38 -4.89
C LEU A 229 -16.76 -8.47 -5.89
N GLU A 230 -16.04 -7.60 -6.62
CA GLU A 230 -16.57 -6.82 -7.75
C GLU A 230 -17.04 -7.73 -8.91
N GLU A 231 -16.27 -8.75 -9.28
CA GLU A 231 -16.65 -9.72 -10.34
C GLU A 231 -17.87 -10.59 -9.98
N ARG A 232 -18.04 -10.93 -8.70
CA ARG A 232 -19.20 -11.69 -8.22
C ARG A 232 -20.49 -10.89 -8.31
N GLN A 233 -20.43 -9.58 -8.08
CA GLN A 233 -21.60 -8.69 -8.22
C GLN A 233 -21.88 -8.27 -9.68
N GLY A 234 -20.86 -8.23 -10.55
CA GLY A 234 -21.05 -8.01 -11.99
C GLY A 234 -21.81 -9.16 -12.68
N LYS A 235 -21.79 -10.37 -12.09
CA LYS A 235 -22.52 -11.54 -12.57
C LYS A 235 -23.95 -11.68 -12.03
N THR A 236 -24.31 -11.03 -10.92
CA THR A 236 -25.65 -11.17 -10.32
C THR A 236 -26.71 -10.21 -10.87
N ILE A 237 -26.37 -9.37 -11.84
CA ILE A 237 -27.34 -8.62 -12.66
C ILE A 237 -27.16 -9.03 -14.12
N SER A 238 -26.96 -10.32 -14.39
CA SER A 238 -27.23 -10.82 -15.74
C SER A 238 -28.74 -10.84 -15.90
N LEU A 239 -29.30 -9.73 -16.39
CA LEU A 239 -30.69 -9.59 -16.85
C LEU A 239 -31.15 -10.74 -17.76
N LYS A 240 -30.23 -11.59 -18.24
CA LYS A 240 -30.54 -12.85 -18.92
C LYS A 240 -31.28 -13.85 -18.05
N ASP A 241 -30.99 -13.98 -16.76
CA ASP A 241 -31.67 -14.97 -15.91
C ASP A 241 -33.10 -14.52 -15.61
N THR A 242 -33.31 -13.23 -15.29
CA THR A 242 -34.66 -12.65 -15.08
C THR A 242 -35.47 -12.56 -16.38
N LEU A 243 -34.83 -12.30 -17.54
CA LEU A 243 -35.49 -12.35 -18.85
C LEU A 243 -35.82 -13.78 -19.29
N GLN A 244 -35.03 -14.77 -18.87
CA GLN A 244 -35.28 -16.18 -19.18
C GLN A 244 -36.41 -16.74 -18.31
N GLU A 245 -36.54 -16.26 -17.06
CA GLU A 245 -37.65 -16.58 -16.15
C GLU A 245 -38.98 -15.97 -16.65
N LEU A 246 -39.00 -14.69 -17.03
CA LEU A 246 -40.17 -14.03 -17.65
C LEU A 246 -40.60 -14.64 -18.99
N ARG A 247 -39.65 -15.20 -19.75
CA ARG A 247 -39.92 -15.95 -20.99
C ARG A 247 -40.48 -17.35 -20.74
N GLN A 248 -40.25 -17.92 -19.55
CA GLN A 248 -40.81 -19.20 -19.13
C GLN A 248 -42.17 -19.04 -18.43
N GLU A 249 -42.40 -17.93 -17.70
CA GLU A 249 -43.67 -17.64 -17.03
C GLU A 249 -44.78 -17.13 -17.96
N SER A 250 -44.46 -16.73 -19.20
CA SER A 250 -45.44 -16.23 -20.18
C SER A 250 -46.20 -17.33 -20.95
N HIS A 251 -46.28 -18.55 -20.42
CA HIS A 251 -47.25 -19.57 -20.87
C HIS A 251 -47.91 -20.23 -19.66
N PRO A 252 -49.22 -19.99 -19.46
CA PRO A 252 -50.19 -20.82 -20.17
C PRO A 252 -51.47 -20.07 -20.60
N LEU A 253 -52.02 -20.40 -21.78
CA LEU A 253 -53.43 -20.79 -22.02
C LEU A 253 -53.90 -20.50 -23.47
N LYS A 254 -54.33 -21.62 -24.10
CA LYS A 254 -55.45 -21.76 -25.05
C LYS A 254 -55.27 -21.25 -26.50
N SER A 255 -54.98 -22.18 -27.41
CA SER A 255 -55.67 -22.24 -28.70
C SER A 255 -56.60 -23.46 -28.70
N GLY A 256 -57.87 -23.20 -28.98
CA GLY A 256 -58.99 -24.12 -28.79
C GLY A 256 -59.10 -25.18 -29.88
N LYS A 257 -59.77 -26.27 -29.50
CA LYS A 257 -60.29 -27.34 -30.34
C LYS A 257 -61.29 -26.80 -31.37
N GLU A 258 -61.20 -27.26 -32.61
CA GLU A 258 -62.38 -27.55 -33.44
C GLU A 258 -62.19 -28.90 -34.13
N GLU A 259 -62.76 -29.94 -33.50
CA GLU A 259 -63.21 -31.17 -34.16
C GLU A 259 -64.47 -30.82 -34.99
N LYS A 260 -64.45 -31.10 -36.29
CA LYS A 260 -65.68 -31.34 -37.06
C LYS A 260 -65.59 -32.68 -37.78
N GLN A 261 -66.27 -33.66 -37.20
CA GLN A 261 -66.77 -34.85 -37.90
C GLN A 261 -67.87 -34.44 -38.90
N LYS A 262 -67.76 -34.91 -40.14
CA LYS A 262 -68.88 -35.36 -41.00
C LYS A 262 -68.30 -36.45 -41.91
N ALA A 263 -68.54 -37.72 -41.61
CA ALA A 263 -69.69 -38.52 -42.07
C ALA A 263 -69.72 -38.66 -43.60
N ALA A 264 -69.51 -39.91 -44.04
CA ALA A 264 -69.58 -40.40 -45.40
C ALA A 264 -70.93 -40.12 -46.10
N VAL A 265 -70.94 -40.16 -47.43
CA VAL A 265 -71.90 -40.91 -48.29
C VAL A 265 -71.73 -40.47 -49.76
N ARG A 266 -71.50 -41.48 -50.61
CA ARG A 266 -71.64 -41.59 -52.07
C ARG A 266 -70.69 -40.82 -52.99
#